data_AF-A0A8I1JKM7-F1
#
_entry.id   AF-A0A8I1JKM7-F1
#
_cell.length_a   1.000
_cell.length_b   1.000
_cell.length_c   1.000
_cell.angle_alpha   90.00
_cell.angle_beta   90.00
_cell.angle_gamma   90.00
#
_symmetry.space_group_name_H-M   'P 1'
#
loop_
_entity.id
_entity.type
_entity.pdbx_description
1 polymer ?
#
loop_
_entity_poly.entity_id
_entity_poly.type
_entity_poly.pdbx_seq_one_letter_code
_entity_poly.pdbx_strand_id
1 'polypeptide(L)'
;MPLVKLSFKPAQPQVRRKDDIRRMIALLNDKGFRVPGPQLHMLWDEFSEYNACGWRILPECDDKLERILLTGLGVVAAPADDEFYFPPRWRRLYRSAV
;
A
#
# COMPACT_ATOMS: atom_id res chain seq x y z
N MET A 1 30.30 -14.54 24.28
CA MET A 1 29.68 -14.10 23.01
C MET A 1 28.71 -12.97 23.33
N PRO A 2 28.89 -11.73 22.83
CA PRO A 2 27.90 -10.68 23.08
C PRO A 2 26.71 -10.88 22.13
N LEU A 3 25.51 -10.90 22.70
CA LEU A 3 24.25 -10.85 21.96
C LEU A 3 24.16 -9.49 21.25
N VAL A 4 24.20 -9.49 19.92
CA VAL A 4 23.90 -8.30 19.11
C VAL A 4 22.43 -7.95 19.39
N LYS A 5 22.20 -6.95 20.25
CA LYS A 5 20.89 -6.31 20.40
C LYS A 5 20.58 -5.65 19.05
N LEU A 6 19.81 -6.32 18.21
CA LEU A 6 19.13 -5.70 17.08
C LEU A 6 18.17 -4.65 17.65
N SER A 7 18.65 -3.43 17.82
CA SER A 7 17.82 -2.27 18.11
C SER A 7 16.94 -2.01 16.89
N PHE A 8 15.76 -2.62 16.85
CA PHE A 8 14.67 -2.16 16.02
C PHE A 8 14.32 -0.75 16.49
N LYS A 9 14.89 0.27 15.83
CA LYS A 9 14.31 1.61 15.88
C LYS A 9 12.98 1.51 15.15
N PRO A 10 11.82 1.70 15.80
CA PRO A 10 10.58 1.79 15.08
C PRO A 10 10.74 2.93 14.08
N ALA A 11 10.65 2.62 12.78
CA ALA A 11 10.63 3.66 11.77
C ALA A 11 9.53 4.64 12.16
N GLN A 12 9.87 5.91 12.36
CA GLN A 12 8.87 6.91 12.73
C GLN A 12 7.75 6.85 11.68
N PRO A 13 6.49 6.61 12.08
CA PRO A 13 5.39 6.32 11.14
C PRO A 13 5.24 7.40 10.06
N GLN A 14 5.65 8.62 10.38
CA GLN A 14 5.56 9.79 9.51
C GLN A 14 6.67 9.84 8.44
N VAL A 15 7.87 9.37 8.76
CA VAL A 15 8.99 9.30 7.81
C VAL A 15 8.73 8.20 6.80
N ARG A 16 8.32 7.01 7.28
CA ARG A 16 7.98 5.87 6.43
C ARG A 16 6.85 6.20 5.46
N ARG A 17 5.81 6.92 5.92
CA ARG A 17 4.71 7.38 5.08
C ARG A 17 5.17 8.24 3.90
N LYS A 18 6.11 9.17 4.10
CA LYS A 18 6.57 10.05 3.01
C LYS A 18 7.31 9.26 1.93
N ASP A 19 8.16 8.33 2.33
CA ASP A 19 8.93 7.51 1.39
C ASP A 19 8.05 6.49 0.68
N ASP A 20 7.09 5.90 1.39
CA ASP A 20 6.06 5.04 0.81
C ASP A 20 5.25 5.78 -0.26
N ILE A 21 4.80 7.00 0.02
CA ILE A 21 4.04 7.81 -0.95
C ILE A 21 4.90 8.17 -2.16
N ARG A 22 6.18 8.51 -1.98
CA ARG A 22 7.10 8.74 -3.11
C ARG A 22 7.24 7.50 -3.98
N ARG A 23 7.35 6.32 -3.37
CA ARG A 23 7.42 5.04 -4.07
C ARG A 23 6.14 4.73 -4.84
N MET A 24 4.98 4.96 -4.23
CA MET A 24 3.67 4.80 -4.89
C MET A 24 3.56 5.73 -6.12
N ILE A 25 4.00 6.99 -6.00
CA ILE A 25 4.02 7.95 -7.12
C ILE A 25 4.93 7.45 -8.25
N ALA A 26 6.14 6.99 -7.92
CA ALA A 26 7.10 6.51 -8.92
C ALA A 26 6.54 5.30 -9.69
N LEU A 27 5.98 4.31 -8.99
CA LEU A 27 5.39 3.13 -9.60
C LEU A 27 4.21 3.46 -10.51
N LEU A 28 3.30 4.32 -10.06
CA LEU A 28 2.14 4.70 -10.85
C LEU A 28 2.54 5.50 -12.09
N ASN A 29 3.49 6.42 -11.96
CA ASN A 29 4.00 7.19 -13.09
C ASN A 29 4.70 6.31 -14.14
N ASP A 30 5.49 5.32 -13.72
CA ASP A 30 6.14 4.35 -14.61
C ASP A 30 5.12 3.58 -15.47
N LYS A 31 3.94 3.30 -14.89
CA LYS A 31 2.83 2.62 -15.56
C LYS A 31 1.86 3.56 -16.28
N GLY A 32 2.14 4.86 -16.33
CA GLY A 32 1.29 5.87 -16.98
C GLY A 32 0.04 6.27 -16.19
N PHE A 33 -0.10 5.85 -14.94
CA PHE A 33 -1.18 6.28 -14.06
C PHE A 33 -0.81 7.58 -13.35
N ARG A 34 -1.66 8.60 -13.50
CA ARG A 34 -1.51 9.87 -12.79
C ARG A 34 -2.57 10.01 -11.71
N VAL A 35 -2.18 9.74 -10.47
CA VAL A 35 -3.08 9.77 -9.31
C VAL A 35 -2.80 11.01 -8.45
N PRO A 36 -3.81 11.78 -8.05
CA PRO A 36 -3.65 12.91 -7.14
C PRO A 36 -3.01 12.51 -5.81
N GLY A 37 -2.11 13.34 -5.28
CA GLY A 37 -1.46 13.11 -3.98
C GLY A 37 -2.44 12.76 -2.84
N PRO A 38 -3.56 13.49 -2.65
CA PRO A 38 -4.55 13.16 -1.61
C PRO A 38 -5.12 11.74 -1.74
N GLN A 39 -5.35 11.27 -2.97
CA GLN A 39 -5.87 9.93 -3.22
C GLN A 39 -4.83 8.86 -2.87
N LEU A 40 -3.54 9.11 -3.12
CA LEU A 40 -2.46 8.23 -2.67
C LEU A 40 -2.35 8.18 -1.16
N HIS A 41 -2.48 9.32 -0.48
CA HIS A 41 -2.49 9.37 0.99
C HIS A 41 -3.64 8.55 1.58
N MET A 42 -4.82 8.64 0.98
CA MET A 42 -5.98 7.82 1.37
C MET A 42 -5.73 6.33 1.11
N LEU A 43 -5.25 5.95 -0.07
CA LEU A 43 -4.97 4.54 -0.39
C LEU A 43 -3.98 3.91 0.59
N TRP A 44 -2.92 4.65 0.93
CA TRP A 44 -1.95 4.21 1.91
C TRP A 44 -2.56 4.06 3.31
N ASP A 45 -3.34 5.05 3.77
CA ASP A 45 -3.99 4.99 5.08
C ASP A 45 -4.95 3.80 5.17
N GLU A 46 -5.74 3.57 4.12
CA GLU A 46 -6.73 2.49 4.04
C GLU A 46 -6.12 1.11 4.02
N PHE A 47 -5.09 0.92 3.19
CA PHE A 47 -4.36 -0.34 3.14
C PHE A 47 -3.66 -0.62 4.47
N SER A 48 -3.00 0.39 5.02
CA SER A 48 -2.25 0.29 6.27
C SER A 48 -3.16 0.02 7.47
N GLU A 49 -4.33 0.64 7.54
CA GLU A 49 -5.28 0.43 8.64
C GLU A 49 -5.83 -1.00 8.62
N TYR A 50 -6.11 -1.51 7.41
CA TYR A 50 -6.76 -2.80 7.24
C TYR A 50 -5.81 -4.00 7.37
N ASN A 51 -4.54 -3.84 6.98
CA ASN A 51 -3.57 -4.94 7.00
C ASN A 51 -2.77 -5.07 8.28
N ALA A 52 -2.71 -4.00 9.07
CA ALA A 52 -1.51 -3.83 9.87
C ALA A 52 -1.70 -3.67 11.37
N CYS A 53 -2.90 -3.77 11.95
CA CYS A 53 -3.10 -3.79 13.41
C CYS A 53 -2.22 -2.77 14.19
N GLY A 54 -1.96 -1.59 13.61
CA GLY A 54 -1.06 -0.55 14.17
C GLY A 54 0.34 -0.37 13.52
N TRP A 55 0.79 -1.26 12.64
CA TRP A 55 2.12 -1.25 12.02
C TRP A 55 2.07 -0.81 10.56
N ARG A 56 2.23 0.48 10.28
CA ARG A 56 2.07 1.01 8.92
C ARG A 56 3.18 0.57 7.97
N ILE A 57 2.92 -0.44 7.13
CA ILE A 57 3.91 -1.09 6.23
C ILE A 57 3.29 -1.33 4.86
N LEU A 58 3.96 -0.85 3.80
CA LEU A 58 3.75 -1.33 2.43
C LEU A 58 4.61 -2.57 2.13
N PRO A 59 4.20 -3.41 1.18
CA PRO A 59 5.06 -4.49 0.70
C PRO A 59 6.39 -3.95 0.14
N GLU A 60 7.47 -4.68 0.40
CA GLU A 60 8.80 -4.37 -0.16
C GLU A 60 8.92 -4.75 -1.64
N CYS A 61 8.03 -5.58 -2.16
CA CYS A 61 8.00 -5.98 -3.56
C CYS A 61 7.15 -5.00 -4.39
N ASP A 62 7.76 -4.42 -5.44
CA ASP A 62 7.11 -3.46 -6.34
C ASP A 62 5.92 -4.07 -7.08
N ASP A 63 6.00 -5.32 -7.54
CA ASP A 63 4.89 -6.00 -8.23
C ASP A 63 3.66 -6.19 -7.32
N LYS A 64 3.90 -6.51 -6.04
CA LYS A 64 2.82 -6.63 -5.04
C LYS A 64 2.23 -5.25 -4.74
N LEU A 65 3.09 -4.23 -4.58
CA LEU A 65 2.66 -2.86 -4.34
C LEU A 65 1.83 -2.32 -5.52
N GLU A 66 2.25 -2.57 -6.75
CA GLU A 66 1.51 -2.22 -7.96
C GLU A 66 0.10 -2.82 -7.94
N ARG A 67 -0.02 -4.13 -7.70
CA ARG A 67 -1.33 -4.80 -7.62
C ARG A 67 -2.21 -4.15 -6.57
N ILE A 68 -1.68 -3.87 -5.38
CA ILE A 68 -2.42 -3.22 -4.29
C ILE A 68 -2.92 -1.83 -4.72
N LEU A 69 -2.07 -1.04 -5.37
CA LEU A 69 -2.43 0.28 -5.85
C LEU A 69 -3.51 0.22 -6.92
N LEU A 70 -3.37 -0.68 -7.90
CA LEU A 70 -4.35 -0.86 -8.97
C LEU A 70 -5.69 -1.37 -8.42
N THR A 71 -5.68 -2.25 -7.42
CA THR A 71 -6.90 -2.69 -6.72
C THR A 71 -7.56 -1.55 -5.96
N GLY A 72 -6.77 -0.73 -5.25
CA GLY A 72 -7.29 0.43 -4.54
C GLY A 72 -7.83 1.53 -5.45
N LEU A 73 -7.29 1.65 -6.65
CA LEU A 73 -7.79 2.53 -7.71
C LEU A 73 -8.98 1.93 -8.47
N GLY A 74 -9.36 0.67 -8.21
CA GLY A 74 -10.44 -0.02 -8.91
C GLY A 74 -10.11 -0.44 -10.34
N VAL A 75 -8.84 -0.37 -10.75
CA VAL A 75 -8.38 -0.76 -12.10
C VAL A 75 -8.40 -2.29 -12.26
N VAL A 76 -8.07 -3.02 -11.19
CA VAL A 76 -8.09 -4.49 -11.16
C VAL A 76 -8.91 -5.00 -9.99
N ALA A 77 -9.53 -6.17 -10.17
CA ALA A 77 -10.24 -6.84 -9.09
C ALA A 77 -9.29 -7.19 -7.95
N ALA A 78 -9.77 -7.11 -6.71
CA ALA A 78 -9.03 -7.62 -5.57
C ALA A 78 -8.91 -9.16 -5.70
N PRO A 79 -7.71 -9.73 -5.72
CA PRO A 79 -7.53 -11.18 -5.79
C PRO A 79 -8.14 -11.87 -4.56
N ALA A 80 -8.65 -13.09 -4.76
CA ALA A 80 -9.32 -13.87 -3.71
C ALA A 80 -8.33 -14.49 -2.71
N ASP A 81 -7.13 -14.88 -3.19
CA ASP A 81 -6.06 -15.51 -2.44
C ASP A 81 -4.83 -14.59 -2.40
N ASP A 82 -4.88 -13.54 -1.58
CA ASP A 82 -3.70 -12.71 -1.33
C ASP A 82 -3.32 -12.72 0.15
N GLU A 83 -2.02 -12.59 0.39
CA GLU A 83 -1.40 -12.49 1.72
C GLU A 83 -1.84 -11.21 2.46
N PHE A 84 -2.45 -10.27 1.72
CA PHE A 84 -2.96 -8.99 2.21
C PHE A 84 -4.48 -8.96 2.22
N TYR A 85 -5.02 -8.39 3.29
CA TYR A 85 -6.43 -8.10 3.43
C TYR A 85 -6.76 -6.78 2.70
N PHE A 86 -7.62 -6.87 1.69
CA PHE A 86 -8.13 -5.68 1.00
C PHE A 86 -9.38 -5.11 1.68
N PRO A 87 -9.47 -3.79 1.87
CA PRO A 87 -10.69 -3.15 2.39
C PRO A 87 -11.94 -3.55 1.59
N PRO A 88 -13.09 -3.82 2.23
CA PRO A 88 -14.32 -4.26 1.55
C PRO A 88 -14.84 -3.28 0.50
N ARG A 89 -14.49 -1.99 0.62
CA ARG A 89 -14.81 -0.99 -0.40
C ARG A 89 -13.99 -1.17 -1.67
N TRP A 90 -12.73 -1.57 -1.60
CA TRP A 90 -11.88 -1.76 -2.78
C TRP A 90 -12.40 -2.91 -3.63
N ARG A 91 -12.89 -3.97 -2.99
CA ARG A 91 -13.58 -5.09 -3.65
C ARG A 91 -14.83 -4.64 -4.42
N ARG A 92 -15.47 -3.55 -4.01
CA ARG A 92 -16.66 -2.99 -4.67
C ARG A 92 -16.33 -2.03 -5.81
N LEU A 93 -15.14 -1.41 -5.82
CA LEU A 93 -14.75 -0.44 -6.85
C LEU A 93 -14.70 -1.08 -8.25
N TYR A 94 -14.20 -2.31 -8.36
CA TYR A 94 -14.16 -3.03 -9.65
C TYR A 94 -15.56 -3.35 -10.21
N ARG A 95 -16.57 -3.53 -9.34
CA ARG A 95 -17.93 -3.90 -9.74
C ARG A 95 -18.73 -2.75 -10.37
N SER A 96 -18.19 -1.53 -10.37
CA SER A 96 -18.83 -0.34 -10.95
C SER A 96 -18.23 0.06 -12.30
N ALA A 97 -17.23 -0.66 -12.80
CA ALA A 97 -16.55 -0.39 -14.07
C ALA A 97 -16.97 -1.34 -15.21
N VAL A 98 -18.00 -2.18 -14.99
CA VAL A 98 -18.57 -3.13 -15.96
C VAL A 98 -20.06 -2.87 -16.12
#